data_AF-A0A645JQ77-F1
#
_entry.id   AF-A0A645JQ77-F1
#
_cell.length_a   1.000
_cell.length_b   1.000
_cell.length_c   1.000
_cell.angle_alpha   90.00
_cell.angle_beta   90.00
_cell.angle_gamma   90.00
#
_symmetry.space_group_name_H-M   'P 1'
#
loop_
_entity.id
_entity.type
_entity.pdbx_description
1 polymer ?
#
loop_
_entity_poly.entity_id
_entity_poly.type
_entity_poly.pdbx_seq_one_letter_code
_entity_poly.pdbx_strand_id
1 'polypeptide(L)'
;MILNARLLPGQLPEEILEHCRKAAKDVGVTFRLIKANPATAVSPPEGEEYGRIVRALRFSLPELAPVPGIMTAATDSRFFSAICKTIYRVSPFSCAREVLSTMHAVNERVSVKSLYEGKAFFKTLITTF
;
A
#
# COMPACT_ATOMS: atom_id res chain seq x y z
N MET A 1 14.15 23.04 5.90
CA MET A 1 13.94 21.58 6.10
C MET A 1 12.59 21.19 5.51
N ILE A 2 12.44 19.96 5.00
CA ILE A 2 11.16 19.43 4.51
C ILE A 2 10.79 18.24 5.39
N LEU A 3 9.59 18.26 5.96
CA LEU A 3 9.01 17.12 6.66
C LEU A 3 8.09 16.36 5.71
N ASN A 4 8.22 15.04 5.70
CA ASN A 4 7.32 14.17 4.94
C ASN A 4 6.56 13.26 5.91
N ALA A 5 5.26 13.50 6.07
CA ALA A 5 4.39 12.70 6.91
C ALA A 5 3.51 11.77 6.06
N ARG A 6 3.23 10.58 6.58
CA ARG A 6 2.26 9.63 6.02
C ARG A 6 1.00 9.67 6.87
N LEU A 7 -0.15 9.89 6.24
CA LEU A 7 -1.45 9.91 6.91
C LEU A 7 -1.96 8.47 7.09
N LEU A 8 -2.50 8.19 8.27
CA LEU A 8 -3.33 7.01 8.50
C LEU A 8 -4.74 7.24 7.92
N PRO A 9 -5.49 6.17 7.60
CA PRO A 9 -6.90 6.27 7.26
C PRO A 9 -7.69 7.09 8.29
N GLY A 10 -8.48 8.04 7.81
CA GLY A 10 -9.29 8.94 8.65
C GLY A 10 -8.57 10.21 9.12
N GLN A 11 -7.24 10.32 8.96
CA GLN A 11 -6.53 11.56 9.30
C GLN A 11 -6.60 12.60 8.18
N LEU A 12 -6.68 13.86 8.59
CA LEU A 12 -6.61 15.01 7.69
C LEU A 12 -5.20 15.64 7.70
N PRO A 13 -4.71 16.15 6.56
CA PRO A 13 -3.45 16.88 6.50
C PRO A 13 -3.35 18.03 7.50
N GLU A 14 -4.47 18.72 7.74
CA GLU A 14 -4.58 19.88 8.62
C GLU A 14 -4.36 19.48 10.09
N GLU A 15 -4.85 18.31 10.48
CA GLU A 15 -4.66 17.77 11.84
C GLU A 15 -3.18 17.48 12.11
N ILE A 16 -2.47 16.95 11.12
CA ILE A 16 -1.02 16.71 11.24
C ILE A 16 -0.24 18.03 11.29
N LEU A 17 -0.62 19.01 10.47
CA LEU A 17 0.01 20.32 10.48
C LEU A 17 -0.19 21.02 11.84
N GLU A 18 -1.39 20.92 12.40
CA GLU A 18 -1.71 21.47 13.72
C GLU A 18 -0.96 20.74 14.83
N HIS A 19 -0.85 19.41 14.75
CA HIS A 19 -0.04 18.62 15.67
C HIS A 19 1.43 19.08 15.65
N CYS A 20 2.00 19.31 14.48
CA CYS A 20 3.37 19.82 14.34
C CYS A 20 3.55 21.21 14.96
N ARG A 21 2.59 22.13 14.73
CA ARG A 21 2.62 23.49 15.31
C ARG A 21 2.57 23.44 16.84
N LYS A 22 1.70 22.60 17.40
CA LYS A 22 1.59 22.40 18.86
C LYS A 22 2.90 21.87 19.45
N ALA A 23 3.51 20.87 18.80
CA ALA A 23 4.76 20.27 19.28
C ALA A 23 5.96 21.25 19.26
N ALA A 24 5.94 22.25 18.37
CA ALA A 24 7.03 23.21 18.22
C ALA A 24 6.78 24.58 18.88
N LYS A 25 5.72 24.72 19.69
CA LYS A 25 5.25 26.00 20.24
C LYS A 25 6.37 26.82 20.90
N ASP A 26 7.28 26.15 21.62
CA ASP A 26 8.33 26.81 22.41
C ASP A 26 9.71 26.80 21.72
N VAL A 27 9.78 26.35 20.45
CA VAL A 27 11.04 26.14 19.71
C VAL A 27 11.24 27.21 18.61
N GLY A 28 10.25 28.08 18.38
CA GLY A 28 10.32 29.16 17.38
C GLY A 28 10.29 28.67 15.92
N VAL A 29 9.83 27.44 15.66
CA VAL A 29 9.73 26.86 14.31
C VAL A 29 8.35 27.13 13.72
N THR A 30 8.30 27.57 12.45
CA THR A 30 7.06 27.77 11.70
C THR A 30 6.86 26.67 10.66
N PHE A 31 5.59 26.35 10.38
CA PHE A 31 5.21 25.32 9.41
C PHE A 31 4.33 25.89 8.30
N ARG A 32 4.66 25.54 7.06
CA ARG A 32 3.86 25.81 5.87
C ARG A 32 3.58 24.50 5.14
N LEU A 33 2.31 24.25 4.81
CA LEU A 33 1.94 23.11 3.99
C LEU A 33 2.41 23.32 2.55
N ILE A 34 3.26 22.42 2.05
CA ILE A 34 3.75 22.47 0.66
C ILE A 34 2.82 21.67 -0.27
N LYS A 35 2.48 20.45 0.14
CA LYS A 35 1.61 19.54 -0.60
C LYS A 35 0.96 18.57 0.39
N ALA A 36 -0.30 18.24 0.15
CA ALA A 36 -1.02 17.20 0.85
C ALA A 36 -1.74 16.29 -0.15
N ASN A 37 -1.85 15.02 0.20
CA ASN A 37 -2.84 14.12 -0.39
C ASN A 37 -3.65 13.54 0.78
N PRO A 38 -4.98 13.61 0.78
CA PRO A 38 -5.80 12.99 1.82
C PRO A 38 -5.57 11.48 1.89
N ALA A 39 -5.87 10.88 3.05
CA ALA A 39 -5.89 9.43 3.18
C ALA A 39 -6.93 8.82 2.22
N THR A 40 -6.57 7.75 1.52
CA THR A 40 -7.51 7.04 0.64
C THR A 40 -8.50 6.22 1.47
N ALA A 41 -9.71 6.02 0.96
CA ALA A 41 -10.69 5.12 1.56
C ALA A 41 -10.11 3.70 1.74
N VAL A 42 -10.52 3.04 2.83
CA VAL A 42 -10.16 1.65 3.11
C VAL A 42 -11.09 0.74 2.32
N SER A 43 -10.53 -0.19 1.56
CA SER A 43 -11.33 -1.21 0.87
C SER A 43 -11.74 -2.31 1.85
N PRO A 44 -12.99 -2.79 1.78
CA PRO A 44 -13.50 -3.78 2.72
C PRO A 44 -12.76 -5.12 2.55
N PRO A 45 -12.33 -5.80 3.62
CA PRO A 45 -11.70 -7.12 3.54
C PRO A 45 -12.73 -8.25 3.39
N GLU A 46 -13.82 -7.98 2.68
CA GLU A 46 -15.00 -8.84 2.53
C GLU A 46 -15.75 -8.48 1.23
N GLY A 47 -16.75 -9.29 0.88
CA GLY A 47 -17.48 -9.15 -0.38
C GLY A 47 -16.82 -9.88 -1.54
N GLU A 48 -17.48 -9.83 -2.69
CA GLU A 48 -17.12 -10.66 -3.85
C GLU A 48 -15.79 -10.22 -4.48
N GLU A 49 -15.51 -8.92 -4.55
CA GLU A 49 -14.27 -8.41 -5.14
C GLU A 49 -13.04 -8.83 -4.34
N TYR A 50 -13.10 -8.76 -3.01
CA TYR A 50 -12.06 -9.29 -2.14
C TYR A 50 -12.01 -10.82 -2.23
N GLY A 51 -13.17 -11.47 -2.25
CA GLY A 51 -13.31 -12.92 -2.41
C GLY A 51 -12.60 -13.46 -3.66
N ARG A 52 -12.72 -12.79 -4.80
CA ARG A 52 -12.01 -13.13 -6.06
C ARG A 52 -10.50 -13.14 -5.86
N ILE A 53 -9.95 -12.13 -5.19
CA ILE A 53 -8.52 -12.04 -4.88
C ILE A 53 -8.08 -13.18 -3.95
N VAL A 54 -8.84 -13.46 -2.90
CA VAL A 54 -8.58 -14.56 -1.96
C VAL A 54 -8.57 -15.91 -2.68
N ARG A 55 -9.54 -16.16 -3.57
CA ARG A 55 -9.61 -17.39 -4.36
C ARG A 55 -8.43 -17.51 -5.33
N ALA A 56 -8.06 -16.42 -6.01
CA ALA A 56 -6.88 -16.41 -6.89
C ALA A 56 -5.58 -16.68 -6.12
N LEU A 57 -5.40 -16.09 -4.93
CA LEU A 57 -4.26 -16.36 -4.05
C LEU A 57 -4.22 -17.82 -3.63
N ARG A 58 -5.31 -18.37 -3.11
CA ARG A 58 -5.37 -19.78 -2.67
C ARG A 58 -5.14 -20.77 -3.81
N PHE A 59 -5.59 -20.45 -5.02
CA PHE A 59 -5.38 -21.31 -6.18
C PHE A 59 -3.93 -21.29 -6.67
N SER A 60 -3.33 -20.11 -6.77
CA SER A 60 -1.98 -19.95 -7.33
C SER A 60 -0.86 -20.17 -6.31
N LEU A 61 -1.14 -19.93 -5.02
CA LEU A 61 -0.19 -19.95 -3.91
C LEU A 61 -0.84 -20.64 -2.68
N PRO A 62 -1.15 -21.95 -2.75
CA PRO A 62 -1.95 -22.66 -1.74
C PRO A 62 -1.30 -22.71 -0.35
N GLU A 63 0.02 -22.62 -0.28
CA GLU A 63 0.78 -22.62 0.98
C GLU A 63 0.71 -21.28 1.75
N LEU A 64 0.14 -20.22 1.14
CA LEU A 64 0.09 -18.89 1.72
C LEU A 64 -1.32 -18.52 2.18
N ALA A 65 -1.42 -17.95 3.38
CA ALA A 65 -2.68 -17.42 3.90
C ALA A 65 -2.94 -15.99 3.37
N PRO A 66 -4.11 -15.73 2.75
CA PRO A 66 -4.51 -14.37 2.39
C PRO A 66 -4.86 -13.57 3.64
N VAL A 67 -4.11 -12.50 3.92
CA VAL A 67 -4.32 -11.61 5.07
C VAL A 67 -4.41 -10.16 4.58
N PRO A 68 -5.47 -9.41 4.92
CA PRO A 68 -5.54 -7.99 4.60
C PRO A 68 -4.53 -7.20 5.44
N GLY A 69 -3.92 -6.17 4.85
CA GLY A 69 -2.91 -5.36 5.51
C GLY A 69 -2.98 -3.89 5.12
N ILE A 70 -2.42 -3.03 5.98
CA ILE A 70 -2.30 -1.59 5.71
C ILE A 70 -0.97 -1.34 5.02
N MET A 71 -1.03 -0.66 3.87
CA MET A 71 0.16 -0.15 3.20
C MET A 71 0.52 1.23 3.77
N THR A 72 1.74 1.38 4.29
CA THR A 72 2.23 2.64 4.89
C THR A 72 2.90 3.57 3.86
N ALA A 73 3.10 3.09 2.64
CA ALA A 73 3.61 3.84 1.51
C ALA A 73 2.48 4.39 0.62
N ALA A 74 2.83 5.24 -0.33
CA ALA A 74 1.90 5.74 -1.34
C ALA A 74 2.14 5.05 -2.69
N THR A 75 1.06 4.72 -3.39
CA THR A 75 1.09 4.19 -4.77
C THR A 75 0.12 4.95 -5.64
N ASP A 76 0.18 4.72 -6.95
CA ASP A 76 -0.71 5.37 -7.92
C ASP A 76 -2.17 4.92 -7.81
N SER A 77 -2.44 3.87 -7.04
CA SER A 77 -3.78 3.47 -6.60
C SER A 77 -4.69 4.63 -6.17
N ARG A 78 -4.14 5.68 -5.55
CA ARG A 78 -4.89 6.89 -5.14
C ARG A 78 -5.58 7.62 -6.30
N PHE A 79 -5.01 7.56 -7.51
CA PHE A 79 -5.61 8.18 -8.70
C PHE A 79 -6.81 7.38 -9.21
N PHE A 80 -6.84 6.08 -8.94
CA PHE A 80 -7.95 5.21 -9.32
C PHE A 80 -9.15 5.35 -8.37
N SER A 81 -9.02 6.04 -7.23
CA SER A 81 -10.15 6.28 -6.30
C SER A 81 -11.27 7.11 -6.92
N ALA A 82 -11.01 7.83 -8.02
CA ALA A 82 -12.05 8.51 -8.79
C ALA A 82 -12.85 7.57 -9.71
N ILE A 83 -12.34 6.36 -9.97
CA ILE A 83 -12.89 5.40 -10.95
C ILE A 83 -13.48 4.19 -10.23
N CYS A 84 -12.81 3.70 -9.18
CA CYS A 84 -13.16 2.50 -8.45
C CYS A 84 -13.38 2.83 -6.97
N LYS A 85 -14.49 2.33 -6.41
CA LYS A 85 -14.80 2.47 -4.98
C LYS A 85 -13.94 1.57 -4.09
N THR A 86 -13.56 0.40 -4.60
CA THR A 86 -12.73 -0.59 -3.91
C THR A 86 -11.44 -0.81 -4.70
N ILE A 87 -10.31 -0.73 -4.00
CA ILE A 87 -8.97 -0.80 -4.59
C ILE A 87 -8.08 -1.66 -3.69
N TYR A 88 -7.81 -2.86 -4.16
CA TYR A 88 -6.92 -3.81 -3.50
C TYR A 88 -5.53 -3.75 -4.12
N ARG A 89 -4.51 -3.91 -3.28
CA ARG A 89 -3.10 -3.93 -3.69
C ARG A 89 -2.55 -5.30 -3.33
N VAL A 90 -2.05 -6.01 -4.33
CA VAL A 90 -1.47 -7.34 -4.13
C VAL A 90 -0.09 -7.34 -4.76
N SER A 91 0.90 -7.73 -3.96
CA SER A 91 2.27 -7.96 -4.40
C SER A 91 2.57 -9.44 -4.17
N PRO A 92 2.27 -10.33 -5.13
CA PRO A 92 2.43 -11.78 -5.00
C PRO A 92 3.91 -12.20 -5.17
N PHE A 93 4.82 -11.44 -4.57
CA PHE A 93 6.25 -11.65 -4.65
C PHE A 93 6.82 -11.98 -3.26
N SER A 94 7.94 -12.70 -3.23
CA SER A 94 8.59 -13.11 -1.98
C SER A 94 9.00 -11.89 -1.16
N CYS A 95 8.49 -11.82 0.07
CA CYS A 95 8.76 -10.76 1.02
C CYS A 95 9.90 -11.10 1.99
N ALA A 96 10.87 -11.94 1.58
CA ALA A 96 12.05 -12.19 2.39
C ALA A 96 12.74 -10.84 2.72
N ARG A 97 13.15 -10.67 3.98
CA ARG A 97 13.65 -9.38 4.48
C ARG A 97 14.83 -8.87 3.67
N GLU A 98 15.71 -9.77 3.22
CA GLU A 98 16.87 -9.42 2.40
C GLU A 98 16.41 -8.82 1.06
N VAL A 99 15.41 -9.42 0.41
CA VAL A 99 14.87 -8.93 -0.87
C VAL A 99 14.17 -7.59 -0.67
N LEU A 100 13.32 -7.46 0.35
CA LEU A 100 12.62 -6.22 0.64
C LEU A 100 13.58 -5.05 0.90
N SER A 101 14.72 -5.32 1.56
CA SER A 101 15.75 -4.30 1.82
C SER A 101 16.43 -3.77 0.55
N THR A 102 16.29 -4.47 -0.57
CA THR A 102 16.85 -4.03 -1.85
C THR A 102 15.91 -3.17 -2.69
N MET A 103 14.63 -3.04 -2.31
CA MET A 103 13.68 -2.17 -3.02
C MET A 103 14.13 -0.70 -2.92
N HIS A 104 14.31 -0.04 -4.07
CA HIS A 104 14.88 1.31 -4.16
C HIS A 104 16.32 1.44 -3.65
N ALA A 105 17.06 0.34 -3.59
CA ALA A 105 18.46 0.31 -3.18
C ALA A 105 19.35 -0.36 -4.23
N VAL A 106 20.65 -0.42 -3.96
CA VAL A 106 21.61 -1.09 -4.86
C VAL A 106 21.27 -2.58 -4.96
N ASN A 107 21.35 -3.12 -6.18
CA ASN A 107 21.10 -4.54 -6.46
C ASN A 107 19.66 -4.99 -6.11
N GLU A 108 18.68 -4.13 -6.40
CA GLU A 108 17.26 -4.49 -6.43
C GLU A 108 17.05 -5.72 -7.33
N ARG A 109 16.43 -6.76 -6.76
CA ARG A 109 16.27 -8.05 -7.42
C ARG A 109 15.04 -8.78 -6.94
N VAL A 110 14.62 -9.76 -7.73
CA VAL A 110 13.56 -10.70 -7.39
C VAL A 110 13.96 -12.08 -7.91
N SER A 111 13.55 -13.15 -7.21
CA SER A 111 13.85 -14.49 -7.68
C SER A 111 12.99 -14.84 -8.90
N VAL A 112 13.55 -15.61 -9.83
CA VAL A 112 12.82 -16.12 -11.00
C VAL A 112 11.57 -16.89 -10.57
N LYS A 113 11.67 -17.72 -9.52
CA LYS A 113 10.54 -18.42 -8.92
C LYS A 113 9.41 -17.45 -8.52
N SER A 114 9.75 -16.40 -7.79
CA SER A 114 8.78 -15.42 -7.32
C SER A 114 8.12 -14.65 -8.46
N LEU A 115 8.84 -14.38 -9.55
CA LEU A 115 8.25 -13.81 -10.76
C LEU A 115 7.21 -14.76 -11.39
N TYR A 116 7.50 -16.06 -11.47
CA TYR A 116 6.55 -17.05 -11.99
C TYR A 116 5.31 -17.21 -11.10
N GLU A 117 5.49 -17.21 -9.78
CA GLU A 117 4.42 -17.21 -8.78
C GLU A 117 3.50 -15.99 -8.96
N GLY A 118 4.09 -14.79 -9.07
CA GLY A 118 3.31 -13.57 -9.30
C GLY A 118 2.57 -13.58 -10.64
N LYS A 119 3.21 -14.08 -11.71
CA LYS A 119 2.55 -14.28 -13.01
C LYS A 119 1.36 -15.24 -12.91
N ALA A 120 1.53 -16.37 -12.20
CA ALA A 120 0.46 -17.35 -12.01
C ALA A 120 -0.73 -16.72 -11.29
N PHE A 121 -0.49 -15.98 -10.20
CA PHE A 121 -1.52 -15.24 -9.47
C PHE A 121 -2.30 -14.29 -10.38
N PHE A 122 -1.62 -13.37 -11.07
CA PHE A 122 -2.30 -12.37 -11.91
C PHE A 122 -3.07 -13.02 -13.06
N LYS A 123 -2.51 -14.07 -13.70
CA LYS A 123 -3.21 -14.83 -14.72
C LYS A 123 -4.50 -15.44 -14.18
N THR A 124 -4.43 -16.16 -13.07
CA THR A 124 -5.60 -16.77 -12.43
C THR A 124 -6.65 -15.72 -12.04
N LEU A 125 -6.24 -14.59 -11.46
CA LEU A 125 -7.14 -13.51 -11.07
C LEU A 125 -7.87 -12.91 -12.28
N ILE A 126 -7.22 -12.80 -13.44
CA ILE A 126 -7.81 -12.14 -14.63
C ILE A 126 -8.67 -13.12 -15.44
N THR A 127 -8.27 -14.39 -15.52
CA THR A 127 -8.90 -15.34 -16.48
C THR A 127 -9.87 -16.33 -15.85
N THR A 128 -9.83 -16.52 -14.53
CA THR A 128 -10.60 -17.59 -13.86
C THR A 128 -11.66 -17.04 -12.92
N PHE A 129 -11.34 -15.96 -12.20
CA PHE A 129 -12.23 -15.35 -11.22
C PHE A 129 -12.67 -13.99 -11.69
#